data_AF-A0A7K1LST6-F1
#
_entry.id   AF-A0A7K1LST6-F1
#
_cell.length_a   1.000
_cell.length_b   1.000
_cell.length_c   1.000
_cell.angle_alpha   90.00
_cell.angle_beta   90.00
_cell.angle_gamma   90.00
#
_symmetry.space_group_name_H-M   'P 1'
#
loop_
_entity.id
_entity.type
_entity.pdbx_description
1 polymer ?
#
loop_
_entity_poly.entity_id
_entity_poly.type
_entity_poly.pdbx_seq_one_letter_code
_entity_poly.pdbx_strand_id
1 'polypeptide(L)'
;MLLYLGTTLGWFWSVGNGLQKYIPDGINLKIKKFRIFLFIPVVYLLLIFLLFGVASYGFSSGSNAAGGTVGILLLFIIPLHLFSMFCMFYLLYFVSKTIKTVELKRSVTFSDFVGEFFMIWFFPIGVWFIQPRINKIISN
;
A
#
# COMPACT_ATOMS: atom_id res chain seq x y z
N MET A 1 12.01 -0.51 8.94
CA MET A 1 10.76 -1.01 8.34
C MET A 1 9.57 -0.08 8.58
N LEU A 2 9.25 0.28 9.82
CA LEU A 2 8.12 1.18 10.14
C LEU A 2 8.21 2.55 9.45
N LEU A 3 9.40 3.18 9.47
CA LEU A 3 9.61 4.45 8.76
C LEU A 3 9.37 4.29 7.25
N TYR A 4 9.98 3.29 6.61
CA TYR A 4 9.77 3.02 5.18
C TYR A 4 8.29 2.80 4.82
N LEU A 5 7.59 1.96 5.58
CA LEU A 5 6.16 1.70 5.35
C LEU A 5 5.33 2.96 5.60
N GLY A 6 5.58 3.67 6.71
CA GLY A 6 4.87 4.89 7.07
C GLY A 6 5.05 5.99 6.03
N THR A 7 6.28 6.21 5.54
CA THR A 7 6.55 7.15 4.46
C THR A 7 5.87 6.74 3.15
N THR A 8 5.93 5.45 2.79
CA THR A 8 5.31 4.94 1.55
C THR A 8 3.79 5.09 1.59
N LEU A 9 3.15 4.65 2.68
CA LEU A 9 1.70 4.75 2.86
C LEU A 9 1.24 6.20 3.04
N GLY A 10 2.02 7.03 3.73
CA GLY A 10 1.77 8.46 3.86
C GLY A 10 1.81 9.16 2.50
N TRP A 11 2.77 8.80 1.66
CA TRP A 11 2.85 9.29 0.28
C TRP A 11 1.65 8.79 -0.56
N PHE A 12 1.28 7.51 -0.48
CA PHE A 12 0.07 6.99 -1.14
C PHE A 12 -1.19 7.74 -0.68
N TRP A 13 -1.33 7.98 0.61
CA TRP A 13 -2.46 8.73 1.16
C TRP A 13 -2.53 10.15 0.59
N SER A 14 -1.38 10.83 0.55
CA SER A 14 -1.25 12.19 0.03
C SER A 14 -1.67 12.27 -1.44
N VAL A 15 -1.11 11.40 -2.29
CA VAL A 15 -1.44 11.40 -3.73
C VAL A 15 -2.87 10.91 -3.97
N GLY A 16 -3.24 9.78 -3.37
CA GLY A 16 -4.53 9.13 -3.58
C GLY A 16 -5.72 9.98 -3.16
N ASN A 17 -5.62 10.72 -2.05
CA ASN A 17 -6.68 11.66 -1.63
C ASN A 17 -6.49 13.06 -2.22
N GLY A 18 -5.26 13.57 -2.24
CA GLY A 18 -4.97 14.95 -2.64
C GLY A 18 -5.28 15.24 -4.11
N LEU A 19 -5.11 14.24 -4.99
CA LEU A 19 -5.41 14.39 -6.40
C LEU A 19 -6.89 14.22 -6.77
N GLN A 20 -7.76 13.78 -5.85
CA GLN A 20 -9.17 13.53 -6.18
C GLN A 20 -9.89 14.78 -6.70
N LYS A 21 -9.54 15.96 -6.20
CA LYS A 21 -10.14 17.24 -6.62
C LYS A 21 -9.75 17.71 -8.02
N TYR A 22 -8.72 17.10 -8.61
CA TYR A 22 -8.24 17.40 -9.97
C TYR A 22 -8.71 16.37 -11.00
N ILE A 23 -9.50 15.37 -10.58
CA ILE A 23 -10.07 14.38 -11.49
C ILE A 23 -11.19 15.06 -12.30
N PRO A 24 -11.21 14.92 -13.63
CA PRO A 24 -12.28 15.46 -14.47
C PRO A 24 -13.66 14.91 -14.11
N ASP A 25 -14.68 15.75 -14.32
CA ASP A 25 -16.08 15.36 -14.16
C ASP A 25 -16.41 14.14 -15.05
N GLY A 26 -17.17 13.20 -14.48
CA GLY A 26 -17.54 11.94 -15.15
C GLY A 26 -16.59 10.77 -14.90
N ILE A 27 -15.42 10.98 -14.28
CA ILE A 27 -14.51 9.88 -13.91
C ILE A 27 -14.57 9.60 -12.42
N ASN A 28 -15.12 8.43 -12.06
CA ASN A 28 -15.23 8.00 -10.67
C ASN A 28 -14.17 6.95 -10.32
N LEU A 29 -13.19 7.33 -9.50
CA LEU A 29 -12.22 6.39 -8.91
C LEU A 29 -12.75 5.82 -7.58
N LYS A 30 -12.43 4.55 -7.30
CA LYS A 30 -12.90 3.82 -6.10
C LYS A 30 -12.16 4.22 -4.81
N ILE A 31 -12.21 5.50 -4.43
CA ILE A 31 -11.44 6.06 -3.30
C ILE A 31 -11.77 5.38 -1.95
N LYS A 32 -13.03 4.99 -1.73
CA LYS A 32 -13.43 4.26 -0.51
C LYS A 32 -12.68 2.93 -0.38
N LYS A 33 -12.56 2.17 -1.48
CA LYS A 33 -11.81 0.91 -1.52
C LYS A 33 -10.31 1.15 -1.29
N PHE A 34 -9.75 2.21 -1.88
CA PHE A 34 -8.37 2.64 -1.61
C PHE A 34 -8.11 2.91 -0.15
N ARG A 35 -8.96 3.69 0.53
CA ARG A 35 -8.80 4.00 1.95
C ARG A 35 -8.80 2.75 2.82
N ILE A 36 -9.75 1.82 2.58
CA ILE A 36 -9.80 0.54 3.31
C ILE A 36 -8.50 -0.25 3.10
N PHE A 37 -8.05 -0.37 1.85
CA PHE A 37 -6.88 -1.17 1.51
C PHE A 37 -5.58 -0.57 2.03
N LEU A 38 -5.54 0.75 2.28
CA LEU A 38 -4.39 1.44 2.84
C LEU A 38 -4.14 1.06 4.31
N PHE A 39 -5.20 0.77 5.08
CA PHE A 39 -5.07 0.38 6.49
C PHE A 39 -4.71 -1.10 6.68
N ILE A 40 -5.03 -1.98 5.72
CA ILE A 40 -4.79 -3.43 5.85
C ILE A 40 -3.30 -3.77 6.09
N PRO A 41 -2.32 -3.23 5.35
CA PRO A 41 -0.91 -3.47 5.62
C PRO A 41 -0.45 -3.02 7.03
N VAL A 42 -1.04 -1.95 7.56
CA VAL A 42 -0.73 -1.46 8.92
C VAL A 42 -1.24 -2.45 9.97
N VAL A 43 -2.50 -2.87 9.86
CA VAL A 43 -3.10 -3.85 10.76
C VAL A 43 -2.35 -5.19 10.69
N TYR A 44 -2.01 -5.63 9.49
CA TYR A 44 -1.21 -6.83 9.26
C TYR A 44 0.15 -6.75 9.96
N LEU A 45 0.83 -5.60 9.85
CA LEU A 45 2.12 -5.41 10.49
C LEU A 45 2.03 -5.47 12.02
N LEU A 46 1.03 -4.81 12.61
CA LEU A 46 0.80 -4.86 14.05
C LEU A 46 0.51 -6.28 14.54
N LEU A 47 -0.30 -7.03 13.78
CA LEU A 47 -0.59 -8.43 14.10
C LEU A 47 0.70 -9.26 14.10
N ILE A 48 1.56 -9.11 13.09
CA ILE A 48 2.83 -9.83 13.04
C ILE A 48 3.73 -9.50 14.22
N PHE A 49 3.84 -8.23 14.61
CA PHE A 49 4.64 -7.85 15.77
C PHE A 49 4.13 -8.51 17.05
N LEU A 50 2.81 -8.55 17.24
CA LEU A 50 2.20 -9.19 18.39
C LEU A 50 2.45 -10.70 18.40
N LEU A 51 2.24 -11.37 17.25
CA LEU A 51 2.44 -12.82 17.12
C LEU A 51 3.90 -13.21 17.32
N PHE A 52 4.83 -12.43 16.80
CA PHE A 52 6.26 -12.65 17.02
C PHE A 52 6.64 -12.46 18.49
N GLY A 53 6.08 -11.46 19.17
CA GLY A 53 6.24 -11.26 20.61
C GLY A 53 5.79 -12.48 21.41
N VAL A 54 4.58 -13.00 21.16
CA VAL A 54 4.04 -14.20 21.83
C VAL A 54 4.93 -15.43 21.57
N ALA A 55 5.33 -15.66 20.31
CA ALA A 55 6.19 -16.78 19.95
C ALA A 55 7.56 -16.71 20.66
N SER A 56 8.17 -15.53 20.70
CA SER A 56 9.47 -15.32 21.37
C SER A 56 9.41 -15.58 22.89
N TYR A 57 8.34 -15.14 23.55
CA TYR A 57 8.12 -15.39 24.98
C TYR A 57 7.88 -16.88 25.27
N GLY A 58 7.07 -17.56 24.43
CA GLY A 58 6.80 -19.00 24.56
C GLY A 58 8.05 -19.86 24.40
N PHE A 59 8.97 -19.45 23.51
CA PHE A 59 10.27 -20.09 23.34
C PHE A 59 11.20 -19.85 24.54
N SER A 60 11.31 -18.60 25.00
CA SER A 60 12.18 -18.24 26.14
C SER A 60 11.74 -18.87 27.47
N SER A 61 10.45 -19.16 27.63
CA SER A 61 9.90 -19.78 28.85
C SER A 61 10.05 -21.31 28.89
N GLY A 62 10.65 -21.93 27.87
CA GLY A 62 10.85 -23.40 27.81
C GLY A 62 9.55 -24.18 27.65
N SER A 63 8.47 -23.54 27.19
CA SER A 63 7.17 -24.19 27.07
C SER A 63 7.15 -25.17 25.88
N ASN A 64 6.92 -26.46 26.15
CA ASN A 64 6.79 -27.50 25.11
C ASN A 64 5.56 -27.28 24.19
N ALA A 65 4.64 -26.39 24.57
CA ALA A 65 3.50 -25.95 23.76
C ALA A 65 3.89 -25.00 22.61
N ALA A 66 5.08 -24.39 22.66
CA ALA A 66 5.50 -23.36 21.69
C ALA A 66 5.51 -23.85 20.24
N GLY A 67 5.91 -25.10 19.99
CA GLY A 67 5.96 -25.67 18.63
C GLY A 67 4.58 -25.81 17.97
N GLY A 68 3.58 -26.28 18.73
CA GLY A 68 2.20 -26.42 18.25
C GLY A 68 1.53 -25.07 18.00
N THR A 69 1.76 -24.10 18.89
CA THR A 69 1.24 -22.73 18.72
C THR A 69 1.83 -22.05 17.48
N VAL A 70 3.14 -22.18 17.24
CA VAL A 70 3.80 -21.60 16.05
C VAL A 70 3.26 -22.21 14.75
N GLY A 71 3.01 -23.52 14.70
CA GLY A 71 2.44 -24.19 13.52
C GLY A 71 1.04 -23.68 13.16
N ILE A 72 0.15 -23.51 14.14
CA ILE A 72 -1.19 -22.96 13.93
C ILE A 72 -1.12 -21.50 13.47
N LEU A 73 -0.22 -20.71 14.05
CA LEU A 73 -0.04 -19.31 13.66
C LEU A 73 0.38 -19.17 12.19
N LEU A 74 1.31 -20.01 11.71
CA LEU A 74 1.77 -19.96 10.31
C LEU A 74 0.63 -20.21 9.30
N LEU A 75 -0.31 -21.10 9.62
CA LEU A 75 -1.46 -21.42 8.75
C LEU A 75 -2.32 -20.18 8.46
N PHE A 76 -2.50 -19.30 9.45
CA PHE A 76 -3.27 -18.06 9.29
C PHE A 76 -2.42 -16.88 8.80
N ILE A 77 -1.15 -16.83 9.17
CA ILE A 77 -0.25 -15.72 8.81
C ILE A 77 0.02 -15.68 7.29
N ILE A 78 0.14 -16.84 6.65
CA ILE A 78 0.48 -16.92 5.22
C ILE A 78 -0.64 -16.32 4.34
N PRO A 79 -1.91 -16.74 4.45
CA PRO A 79 -3.00 -16.11 3.71
C PRO A 79 -3.13 -14.61 3.98
N LEU A 80 -2.94 -14.20 5.24
CA LEU A 80 -3.01 -12.79 5.61
C LEU A 80 -1.85 -11.98 5.00
N HIS A 81 -0.65 -12.56 4.92
CA HIS A 81 0.49 -11.95 4.23
C HIS A 81 0.21 -11.76 2.74
N LEU A 82 -0.26 -12.81 2.06
CA LEU A 82 -0.61 -12.76 0.64
C LEU A 82 -1.68 -11.70 0.38
N PHE A 83 -2.69 -11.60 1.25
CA PHE A 83 -3.72 -10.58 1.15
C PHE A 83 -3.17 -9.16 1.38
N SER A 84 -2.24 -8.99 2.33
CA SER A 84 -1.55 -7.71 2.55
C SER A 84 -0.73 -7.30 1.32
N MET A 85 -0.01 -8.23 0.69
CA MET A 85 0.71 -7.98 -0.57
C MET A 85 -0.24 -7.59 -1.70
N PHE A 86 -1.37 -8.29 -1.84
CA PHE A 86 -2.41 -7.90 -2.78
C PHE A 86 -2.92 -6.47 -2.54
N CYS A 87 -3.15 -6.08 -1.28
CA CYS A 87 -3.54 -4.72 -0.94
C CYS A 87 -2.47 -3.71 -1.37
N MET A 88 -1.18 -3.99 -1.14
CA MET A 88 -0.08 -3.13 -1.59
C MET A 88 -0.08 -2.96 -3.12
N PHE A 89 -0.24 -4.04 -3.89
CA PHE A 89 -0.35 -3.95 -5.35
C PHE A 89 -1.57 -3.13 -5.81
N TYR A 90 -2.70 -3.26 -5.11
CA TYR A 90 -3.86 -2.42 -5.39
C TYR A 90 -3.61 -0.94 -5.09
N LEU A 91 -2.87 -0.60 -4.03
CA LEU A 91 -2.49 0.78 -3.73
C LEU A 91 -1.58 1.35 -4.83
N LEU A 92 -0.58 0.59 -5.29
CA LEU A 92 0.26 0.95 -6.43
C LEU A 92 -0.59 1.22 -7.68
N TYR A 93 -1.49 0.30 -8.01
CA TYR A 93 -2.43 0.43 -9.12
C TYR A 93 -3.27 1.70 -9.00
N PHE A 94 -3.87 1.93 -7.83
CA PHE A 94 -4.78 3.05 -7.63
C PHE A 94 -4.06 4.38 -7.74
N VAL A 95 -2.91 4.53 -7.06
CA VAL A 95 -2.14 5.78 -7.07
C VAL A 95 -1.62 6.10 -8.47
N SER A 96 -1.06 5.12 -9.18
CA SER A 96 -0.58 5.29 -10.56
C SER A 96 -1.70 5.71 -11.49
N LYS A 97 -2.85 5.04 -11.38
CA LYS A 97 -4.05 5.36 -12.15
C LYS A 97 -4.54 6.78 -11.83
N THR A 98 -4.56 7.18 -10.56
CA THR A 98 -4.98 8.53 -10.15
C THR A 98 -4.08 9.59 -10.77
N ILE A 99 -2.76 9.44 -10.66
CA ILE A 99 -1.80 10.38 -11.26
C ILE A 99 -2.08 10.52 -12.77
N LYS A 100 -2.15 9.40 -13.49
CA LYS A 100 -2.32 9.41 -14.95
C LYS A 100 -3.68 9.95 -15.40
N THR A 101 -4.73 9.66 -14.64
CA THR A 101 -6.09 10.18 -14.91
C THR A 101 -6.10 11.70 -14.84
N VAL A 102 -5.45 12.28 -13.82
CA VAL A 102 -5.40 13.73 -13.64
C VAL A 102 -4.50 14.40 -14.69
N GLU A 103 -3.39 13.78 -15.05
CA GLU A 103 -2.50 14.29 -16.10
C GLU A 103 -3.18 14.33 -17.48
N LEU A 104 -3.83 13.23 -17.87
CA LEU A 104 -4.43 13.11 -19.21
C LEU A 104 -5.84 13.67 -19.29
N LYS A 105 -6.45 14.02 -18.15
CA LYS A 105 -7.84 14.49 -18.04
C LYS A 105 -8.85 13.57 -18.75
N ARG A 106 -8.59 12.27 -18.78
CA ARG A 106 -9.47 11.24 -19.36
C ARG A 106 -9.42 9.95 -18.57
N SER A 107 -10.35 9.04 -18.84
CA SER A 107 -10.27 7.68 -18.35
C SER A 107 -9.02 6.99 -18.94
N VAL A 108 -8.33 6.23 -18.08
CA VAL A 108 -7.07 5.56 -18.44
C VAL A 108 -7.18 4.06 -18.26
N THR A 109 -6.49 3.35 -19.15
CA THR A 109 -6.30 1.89 -19.13
C THR A 109 -4.96 1.55 -18.46
N PHE A 110 -4.73 0.28 -18.13
CA PHE A 110 -3.50 -0.12 -17.44
C PHE A 110 -2.21 0.21 -18.22
N SER A 111 -2.24 0.09 -19.55
CA SER A 111 -1.09 0.45 -20.41
C SER A 111 -0.75 1.94 -20.34
N ASP A 112 -1.71 2.81 -20.05
CA ASP A 112 -1.48 4.25 -19.95
C ASP A 112 -0.62 4.62 -18.71
N PHE A 113 -0.64 3.80 -17.65
CA PHE A 113 0.02 4.10 -16.36
C PHE A 113 0.94 3.00 -15.83
N VAL A 114 1.27 2.00 -16.66
CA VAL A 114 2.16 0.89 -16.26
C VAL A 114 3.55 1.38 -15.86
N GLY A 115 4.05 2.44 -16.52
CA GLY A 115 5.33 3.06 -16.17
C GLY A 115 5.32 3.63 -14.76
N GLU A 116 4.29 4.40 -14.41
CA GLU A 116 4.09 4.95 -13.07
C GLU A 116 3.94 3.85 -12.02
N PHE A 117 3.27 2.74 -12.34
CA PHE A 117 3.15 1.60 -11.45
C PHE A 117 4.51 1.04 -11.02
N PHE A 118 5.39 0.76 -11.98
CA PHE A 118 6.73 0.24 -11.67
C PHE A 118 7.62 1.29 -11.03
N MET A 119 7.53 2.57 -11.45
CA MET A 119 8.26 3.66 -10.78
C MET A 119 7.90 3.74 -9.29
N ILE A 120 6.61 3.70 -8.95
CA ILE A 120 6.18 3.73 -7.56
C ILE A 120 6.56 2.43 -6.83
N TRP A 121 6.53 1.28 -7.50
CA TRP A 121 6.95 0.01 -6.89
C TRP A 121 8.40 0.06 -6.41
N PHE A 122 9.30 0.69 -7.16
CA PHE A 122 10.69 0.93 -6.76
C PHE A 122 10.86 2.18 -5.88
N PHE A 123 9.92 2.43 -4.95
CA PHE A 123 10.00 3.53 -3.98
C PHE A 123 11.34 3.52 -3.21
N PRO A 124 11.97 4.68 -2.96
CA PRO A 124 11.54 6.04 -3.29
C PRO A 124 11.97 6.53 -4.68
N ILE A 125 12.76 5.76 -5.43
CA ILE A 125 13.47 6.23 -6.62
C ILE A 125 12.51 6.75 -7.69
N GLY A 126 11.44 6.02 -8.00
CA GLY A 126 10.47 6.48 -9.00
C GLY A 126 9.64 7.69 -8.54
N VAL A 127 9.54 7.95 -7.23
CA VAL A 127 8.85 9.13 -6.72
C VAL A 127 9.59 10.42 -7.06
N TRP A 128 10.91 10.40 -7.20
CA TRP A 128 11.66 11.58 -7.67
C TRP A 128 11.28 12.03 -9.08
N PHE A 129 10.87 11.10 -9.94
CA PHE A 129 10.38 11.43 -11.29
C PHE A 129 8.90 11.82 -11.29
N ILE A 130 8.10 11.23 -10.41
CA ILE A 130 6.65 11.46 -10.33
C ILE A 130 6.32 12.76 -9.59
N GLN A 131 7.01 13.07 -8.50
CA GLN A 131 6.68 14.21 -7.64
C GLN A 131 6.70 15.57 -8.38
N PRO A 132 7.69 15.87 -9.25
CA PRO A 132 7.68 17.11 -10.03
C PRO A 132 6.47 17.22 -10.98
N ARG A 133 5.98 16.09 -11.51
CA ARG A 133 4.79 16.06 -12.37
C ARG A 133 3.52 16.36 -11.59
N ILE A 134 3.39 15.79 -10.39
CA ILE A 134 2.29 16.10 -9.45
C ILE A 134 2.29 17.59 -9.09
N ASN A 135 3.47 18.17 -8.80
CA ASN A 135 3.56 19.58 -8.43
C ASN A 135 3.07 20.51 -9.56
N LYS A 136 3.37 20.19 -10.82
CA LYS A 136 2.87 20.95 -11.99
C LYS A 136 1.34 20.91 -12.12
N ILE A 137 0.70 19.82 -11.72
CA ILE A 137 -0.76 19.71 -11.72
C ILE A 137 -1.36 20.61 -10.65
N ILE A 138 -0.76 20.63 -9.46
CA ILE A 138 -1.28 21.35 -8.29
C ILE A 138 -1.06 22.87 -8.42
N SER A 139 0.01 23.30 -9.10
CA SER A 139 0.35 24.72 -9.28
C SER A 139 -0.47 25.43 -10.37
N ASN A 140 -1.22 24.69 -11.18
CA ASN A 140 -2.13 25.23 -12.20
C ASN A 140 -3.54 25.40 -11.64
#